data_AF-A0A8H7SNW9-F1
#
_entry.id   AF-A0A8H7SNW9-F1
#
_cell.length_a   1.000
_cell.length_b   1.000
_cell.length_c   1.000
_cell.angle_alpha   90.00
_cell.angle_beta   90.00
_cell.angle_gamma   90.00
#
_symmetry.space_group_name_H-M   'P 1'
#
loop_
_entity.id
_entity.type
_entity.pdbx_description
1 polymer ?
#
loop_
_entity_poly.entity_id
_entity_poly.type
_entity_poly.pdbx_seq_one_letter_code
_entity_poly.pdbx_strand_id
1 'polypeptide(L)'
;MRASIAIAIAAATAVSAVCNLSYNVPTSTECFTGCNVKAGTAVVPGWTMDSASEKFVESLKLMCTKDTPEYSEFMTVAGSCMLTCKGENPELFMAEHAGACAWYATHKDDVCAGDATVSGNATTSAAATGTPVTSSKSVAASGTSAVVSPPATSDVAEGTANKLQISGLAMALVAGAGYFAL
;
A
#
# COMPACT_ATOMS: atom_id res chain seq x y z
N MET A 1 -8.23 33.47 -51.17
CA MET A 1 -7.93 32.04 -50.91
C MET A 1 -8.43 31.73 -49.51
N ARG A 2 -9.23 30.68 -49.29
CA ARG A 2 -9.76 30.33 -47.96
C ARG A 2 -8.89 29.23 -47.36
N ALA A 3 -8.22 29.51 -46.26
CA ALA A 3 -7.40 28.52 -45.56
C ALA A 3 -8.24 27.81 -44.50
N SER A 4 -8.52 26.53 -44.71
CA SER A 4 -9.20 25.67 -43.73
C SER A 4 -8.18 25.15 -42.71
N ILE A 5 -8.29 25.57 -41.46
CA ILE A 5 -7.47 25.03 -40.36
C ILE A 5 -8.12 23.72 -39.89
N ALA A 6 -7.46 22.59 -40.18
CA ALA A 6 -7.86 21.30 -39.64
C ALA A 6 -7.29 21.14 -38.22
N ILE A 7 -8.16 21.13 -37.22
CA ILE A 7 -7.79 20.83 -35.83
C ILE A 7 -7.75 19.30 -35.69
N ALA A 8 -6.54 18.73 -35.70
CA ALA A 8 -6.34 17.32 -35.40
C ALA A 8 -6.50 17.11 -33.89
N ILE A 9 -7.63 16.54 -33.47
CA ILE A 9 -7.85 16.12 -32.08
C ILE A 9 -7.07 14.82 -31.87
N ALA A 10 -5.88 14.93 -31.29
CA ALA A 10 -5.12 13.77 -30.83
C ALA A 10 -5.86 13.17 -29.61
N ALA A 11 -6.57 12.07 -29.85
CA ALA A 11 -7.16 11.28 -28.76
C ALA A 11 -6.03 10.59 -28.00
N ALA A 12 -5.60 11.17 -26.89
CA ALA A 12 -4.73 10.51 -25.94
C ALA A 12 -5.50 9.34 -25.31
N THR A 13 -5.24 8.11 -25.78
CA THR A 13 -5.61 6.92 -25.03
C THR A 13 -4.86 6.98 -23.71
N ALA A 14 -5.59 7.16 -22.61
CA ALA A 14 -5.05 7.03 -21.27
C ALA A 14 -4.62 5.58 -21.05
N VAL A 15 -3.40 5.26 -21.45
CA VAL A 15 -2.68 4.12 -20.93
C VAL A 15 -2.48 4.46 -19.46
N SER A 16 -3.25 3.84 -18.57
CA SER A 16 -2.95 3.85 -17.14
C SER A 16 -1.52 3.32 -17.02
N ALA A 17 -0.57 4.22 -16.73
CA ALA A 17 0.82 3.85 -16.64
C ALA A 17 0.92 2.82 -15.52
N VAL A 18 1.27 1.57 -15.87
CA VAL A 18 1.45 0.53 -14.85
C VAL A 18 2.73 0.89 -14.12
N CYS A 19 2.57 1.58 -13.00
CA CYS A 19 3.69 2.05 -12.22
C CYS A 19 4.40 0.87 -11.55
N ASN A 20 5.70 1.03 -11.32
CA ASN A 20 6.51 0.12 -10.52
C ASN A 20 6.46 -1.37 -10.97
N LEU A 21 6.46 -1.62 -12.29
CA LEU A 21 6.48 -2.97 -12.89
C LEU A 21 7.64 -3.88 -12.43
N SER A 22 8.70 -3.31 -11.83
CA SER A 22 9.80 -4.06 -11.21
C SER A 22 9.47 -4.59 -9.81
N TYR A 23 8.36 -4.18 -9.21
CA TYR A 23 7.96 -4.61 -7.87
C TYR A 23 7.43 -6.05 -7.90
N ASN A 24 8.25 -6.97 -7.44
CA ASN A 24 7.94 -8.40 -7.31
C ASN A 24 8.28 -8.91 -5.90
N VAL A 25 7.92 -8.13 -4.88
CA VAL A 25 8.05 -8.55 -3.48
C VAL A 25 6.85 -9.46 -3.17
N PRO A 26 7.07 -10.66 -2.59
CA PRO A 26 5.97 -11.51 -2.15
C PRO A 26 5.10 -10.80 -1.12
N THR A 27 3.81 -10.65 -1.43
CA THR A 27 2.82 -10.10 -0.48
C THR A 27 2.66 -11.04 0.71
N SER A 28 2.47 -10.48 1.91
CA SER A 28 2.02 -11.25 3.06
C SER A 28 0.54 -11.65 2.93
N THR A 29 -0.01 -12.26 3.97
CA THR A 29 -1.37 -12.79 3.96
C THR A 29 -2.41 -11.67 4.09
N GLU A 30 -3.67 -11.96 3.71
CA GLU A 30 -4.74 -10.94 3.67
C GLU A 30 -4.94 -10.22 5.02
N CYS A 31 -4.72 -10.91 6.15
CA CYS A 31 -4.84 -10.30 7.47
C CYS A 31 -3.74 -9.26 7.73
N PHE A 32 -2.48 -9.58 7.41
CA PHE A 32 -1.36 -8.64 7.53
C PHE A 32 -1.47 -7.48 6.55
N THR A 33 -1.84 -7.74 5.29
CA THR A 33 -2.13 -6.71 4.29
C THR A 33 -3.25 -5.78 4.76
N GLY A 34 -4.37 -6.32 5.27
CA GLY A 34 -5.48 -5.53 5.83
C GLY A 34 -5.08 -4.70 7.04
N CYS A 35 -4.21 -5.21 7.92
CA CYS A 35 -3.65 -4.46 9.04
C CYS A 35 -2.74 -3.31 8.58
N ASN A 36 -1.89 -3.53 7.57
CA ASN A 36 -1.08 -2.48 6.96
C ASN A 36 -1.95 -1.40 6.28
N VAL A 37 -2.98 -1.79 5.52
CA VAL A 37 -3.95 -0.84 4.92
C VAL A 37 -4.64 -0.01 6.00
N LYS A 38 -5.11 -0.63 7.08
CA LYS A 38 -5.78 0.08 8.19
C LYS A 38 -4.86 1.08 8.90
N ALA A 39 -3.59 0.71 9.10
CA ALA A 39 -2.60 1.59 9.72
C ALA A 39 -2.17 2.73 8.79
N GLY A 40 -1.87 2.40 7.53
CA GLY A 40 -1.42 3.35 6.52
C GLY A 40 -2.48 4.39 6.18
N THR A 41 -3.74 3.99 5.99
CA THR A 41 -4.85 4.91 5.68
C THR A 41 -5.23 5.85 6.83
N ALA A 42 -4.82 5.55 8.07
CA ALA A 42 -4.99 6.47 9.20
C ALA A 42 -4.00 7.65 9.16
N VAL A 43 -2.85 7.47 8.50
CA VAL A 43 -1.71 8.40 8.50
C VAL A 43 -1.51 9.08 7.13
N VAL A 44 -1.70 8.33 6.04
CA VAL A 44 -1.57 8.79 4.64
C VAL A 44 -2.90 8.54 3.92
N PRO A 45 -3.66 9.58 3.55
CA PRO A 45 -4.88 9.42 2.77
C PRO A 45 -4.59 8.78 1.40
N GLY A 46 -5.27 7.68 1.09
CA GLY A 46 -5.05 6.91 -0.14
C GLY A 46 -3.84 5.96 -0.10
N TRP A 47 -3.32 5.64 1.09
CA TRP A 47 -2.29 4.63 1.28
C TRP A 47 -2.66 3.28 0.64
N THR A 48 -1.68 2.59 0.05
CA THR A 48 -1.89 1.36 -0.71
C THR A 48 -0.63 0.48 -0.82
N MET A 49 -0.82 -0.83 -1.00
CA MET A 49 0.22 -1.80 -1.40
C MET A 49 0.16 -2.15 -2.90
N ASP A 50 -0.77 -1.57 -3.65
CA ASP A 50 -0.85 -1.76 -5.11
C ASP A 50 0.30 -1.02 -5.79
N SER A 51 1.24 -1.78 -6.38
CA SER A 51 2.41 -1.23 -7.07
C SER A 51 2.04 -0.36 -8.28
N ALA A 52 0.88 -0.60 -8.91
CA ALA A 52 0.40 0.20 -10.03
C ALA A 52 -0.13 1.58 -9.60
N SER A 53 -0.31 1.83 -8.30
CA SER A 53 -0.85 3.09 -7.80
C SER A 53 0.21 4.20 -7.68
N GLU A 54 -0.21 5.43 -7.96
CA GLU A 54 0.57 6.65 -7.71
C GLU A 54 1.00 6.80 -6.25
N LYS A 55 0.15 6.35 -5.31
CA LYS A 55 0.42 6.41 -3.87
C LYS A 55 1.34 5.32 -3.35
N PHE A 56 1.80 4.40 -4.20
CA PHE A 56 2.61 3.27 -3.79
C PHE A 56 3.96 3.68 -3.14
N VAL A 57 4.74 4.53 -3.81
CA VAL A 57 6.06 4.97 -3.33
C VAL A 57 5.92 5.81 -2.05
N GLU A 58 4.86 6.60 -1.93
CA GLU A 58 4.51 7.34 -0.70
C GLU A 58 4.10 6.40 0.46
N SER A 59 3.39 5.31 0.14
CA SER A 59 3.00 4.28 1.11
C SER A 59 4.20 3.48 1.63
N LEU A 60 5.14 3.14 0.74
CA LEU A 60 6.41 2.51 1.12
C LEU A 60 7.31 3.46 1.91
N LYS A 61 7.32 4.76 1.61
CA LYS A 61 8.04 5.77 2.41
C LYS A 61 7.61 5.72 3.88
N LEU A 62 6.30 5.66 4.14
CA LEU A 62 5.76 5.50 5.50
C LEU A 62 6.27 4.21 6.16
N MET A 63 6.24 3.08 5.45
CA MET A 63 6.67 1.78 5.98
C MET A 63 8.18 1.65 6.24
N CYS A 64 9.00 2.40 5.52
CA CYS A 64 10.45 2.17 5.47
C CYS A 64 11.30 3.26 6.16
N THR A 65 10.74 4.42 6.47
CA THR A 65 11.46 5.52 7.13
C THR A 65 11.33 5.42 8.65
N LYS A 66 12.26 4.72 9.31
CA LYS A 66 12.11 4.29 10.72
C LYS A 66 12.14 5.41 11.77
N ASP A 67 12.60 6.60 11.40
CA ASP A 67 12.90 7.70 12.32
C ASP A 67 11.83 8.80 12.33
N THR A 68 10.61 8.53 11.84
CA THR A 68 9.49 9.50 11.81
C THR A 68 8.37 9.10 12.79
N PRO A 69 7.64 10.07 13.37
CA PRO A 69 6.51 9.77 14.26
C PRO A 69 5.39 9.01 13.51
N GLU A 70 5.19 9.30 12.22
CA GLU A 70 4.24 8.62 11.35
C GLU A 70 4.54 7.12 11.24
N TYR A 71 5.82 6.74 11.09
CA TYR A 71 6.23 5.33 11.11
C TYR A 71 5.94 4.66 12.46
N SER A 72 6.20 5.35 13.58
CA SER A 72 5.90 4.81 14.91
C SER A 72 4.41 4.58 15.13
N GLU A 73 3.55 5.48 14.64
CA GLU A 73 2.10 5.32 14.68
C GLU A 73 1.66 4.16 13.77
N PHE A 74 2.13 4.12 12.53
CA PHE A 74 1.89 3.03 11.60
C PHE A 74 2.25 1.67 12.21
N MET A 75 3.46 1.50 12.74
CA MET A 75 3.91 0.24 13.34
C MET A 75 3.10 -0.13 14.60
N THR A 76 2.61 0.85 15.36
CA THR A 76 1.75 0.60 16.53
C THR A 76 0.37 0.11 16.11
N VAL A 77 -0.26 0.75 15.12
CA VAL A 77 -1.59 0.37 14.62
C VAL A 77 -1.55 -0.94 13.82
N ALA A 78 -0.54 -1.11 12.95
CA ALA A 78 -0.34 -2.33 12.18
C ALA A 78 0.00 -3.50 13.11
N GLY A 79 0.99 -3.33 13.99
CA GLY A 79 1.43 -4.37 14.93
C GLY A 79 0.32 -4.83 15.88
N SER A 80 -0.43 -3.89 16.48
CA SER A 80 -1.56 -4.24 17.35
C SER A 80 -2.70 -4.95 16.61
N CYS A 81 -2.91 -4.62 15.32
CA CYS A 81 -3.83 -5.35 14.45
C CYS A 81 -3.32 -6.76 14.12
N MET A 82 -2.04 -6.91 13.76
CA MET A 82 -1.42 -8.18 13.39
C MET A 82 -1.44 -9.21 14.52
N LEU A 83 -1.40 -8.78 15.79
CA LEU A 83 -1.58 -9.66 16.95
C LEU A 83 -2.96 -10.37 16.98
N THR A 84 -3.94 -9.88 16.22
CA THR A 84 -5.27 -10.53 16.10
C THR A 84 -5.34 -11.58 14.99
N CYS A 85 -4.36 -11.61 14.10
CA CYS A 85 -4.30 -12.55 12.98
C CYS A 85 -3.89 -13.95 13.47
N LYS A 86 -4.82 -14.92 13.36
CA LYS A 86 -4.62 -16.28 13.89
C LYS A 86 -3.99 -17.21 12.87
N GLY A 87 -2.92 -17.90 13.26
CA GLY A 87 -2.26 -18.91 12.44
C GLY A 87 -1.35 -18.36 11.33
N GLU A 88 -1.19 -17.04 11.26
CA GLU A 88 -0.30 -16.39 10.29
C GLU A 88 1.18 -16.54 10.68
N ASN A 89 2.07 -16.73 9.69
CA ASN A 89 3.51 -16.75 9.95
C ASN A 89 4.09 -15.31 9.91
N PRO A 90 4.57 -14.74 11.03
CA PRO A 90 5.17 -13.40 11.05
C PRO A 90 6.40 -13.25 10.14
N GLU A 91 7.08 -14.33 9.78
CA GLU A 91 8.19 -14.31 8.82
C GLU A 91 7.76 -13.84 7.43
N LEU A 92 6.50 -14.09 7.02
CA LEU A 92 5.98 -13.60 5.74
C LEU A 92 5.86 -12.07 5.72
N PHE A 93 5.40 -11.47 6.82
CA PHE A 93 5.39 -10.02 6.96
C PHE A 93 6.80 -9.43 7.05
N MET A 94 7.72 -10.09 7.76
CA MET A 94 9.13 -9.65 7.80
C MET A 94 9.81 -9.73 6.43
N ALA A 95 9.52 -10.78 5.64
CA ALA A 95 10.04 -10.93 4.29
C ALA A 95 9.45 -9.90 3.32
N GLU A 96 8.14 -9.64 3.38
CA GLU A 96 7.49 -8.56 2.62
C GLU A 96 8.08 -7.21 3.02
N HIS A 97 8.13 -6.87 4.31
CA HIS A 97 8.64 -5.58 4.80
C HIS A 97 10.10 -5.34 4.38
N ALA A 98 10.96 -6.35 4.55
CA ALA A 98 12.35 -6.27 4.14
C ALA A 98 12.51 -6.14 2.61
N GLY A 99 11.75 -6.90 1.83
CA GLY A 99 11.77 -6.83 0.37
C GLY A 99 11.25 -5.49 -0.16
N ALA A 100 10.14 -5.01 0.40
CA ALA A 100 9.52 -3.74 0.05
C ALA A 100 10.45 -2.56 0.36
N CYS A 101 11.12 -2.58 1.52
CA CYS A 101 12.08 -1.53 1.87
C CYS A 101 13.42 -1.63 1.11
N ALA A 102 13.84 -2.84 0.71
CA ALA A 102 14.99 -3.01 -0.19
C ALA A 102 14.70 -2.43 -1.58
N TRP A 103 13.50 -2.69 -2.13
CA TRP A 103 13.04 -2.09 -3.38
C TRP A 103 12.86 -0.58 -3.27
N TYR A 104 12.24 -0.10 -2.18
CA TYR A 104 12.06 1.34 -1.94
C TYR A 104 13.40 2.08 -1.87
N ALA A 105 14.43 1.51 -1.26
CA ALA A 105 15.74 2.17 -1.18
C ALA A 105 16.32 2.57 -2.56
N THR A 106 16.07 1.77 -3.60
CA THR A 106 16.50 2.04 -4.98
C THR A 106 15.47 2.81 -5.81
N HIS A 107 14.18 2.75 -5.46
CA HIS A 107 13.06 3.29 -6.25
C HIS A 107 12.29 4.45 -5.56
N LYS A 108 12.74 4.96 -4.42
CA LYS A 108 12.09 6.07 -3.67
C LYS A 108 11.91 7.37 -4.45
N ASP A 109 12.68 7.54 -5.52
CA ASP A 109 12.69 8.73 -6.38
C ASP A 109 11.94 8.47 -7.71
N ASP A 110 11.37 7.28 -7.90
CA ASP A 110 10.58 6.92 -9.09
C ASP A 110 9.24 7.66 -9.07
N VAL A 111 8.92 8.34 -10.17
CA VAL A 111 7.68 9.14 -10.30
C VAL A 111 6.67 8.36 -11.14
N CYS A 112 5.55 8.00 -10.53
CA CYS A 112 4.40 7.46 -11.24
C CYS A 112 3.71 8.57 -12.06
N ALA A 113 3.59 8.40 -13.37
CA ALA A 113 3.16 9.45 -14.30
C ALA A 113 1.64 9.73 -14.31
N GLY A 114 0.96 9.51 -13.19
CA GLY A 114 -0.45 9.88 -12.98
C GLY A 114 -0.62 11.28 -12.38
N ASP A 115 0.30 11.72 -11.52
CA ASP A 115 0.36 13.11 -11.01
C ASP A 115 0.98 14.09 -12.03
N ALA A 116 0.81 13.78 -13.32
CA ALA A 116 0.89 14.77 -14.39
C ALA A 116 -0.36 15.67 -14.32
N THR A 117 -0.50 16.41 -13.21
CA THR A 117 -1.36 17.58 -13.13
C THR A 117 -0.96 18.48 -14.30
N VAL A 118 -1.81 18.49 -15.34
CA VAL A 118 -1.66 19.37 -16.49
C VAL A 118 -1.72 20.79 -15.94
N SER A 119 -0.56 21.45 -15.87
CA SER A 119 -0.42 22.88 -15.58
C SER A 119 -0.93 23.71 -16.78
N GLY A 120 -2.17 23.42 -17.19
CA GLY A 120 -2.94 24.17 -18.16
C GLY A 120 -3.48 25.40 -17.47
N ASN A 121 -2.83 26.54 -17.71
CA ASN A 121 -3.26 27.84 -17.25
C ASN A 121 -4.60 28.24 -17.92
N ALA A 122 -5.70 27.71 -17.40
CA ALA A 122 -7.05 27.93 -17.88
C ALA A 122 -7.69 29.11 -17.12
N THR A 123 -7.50 30.31 -17.66
CA THR A 123 -8.13 31.53 -17.15
C THR A 123 -9.66 31.43 -17.14
N THR A 124 -10.26 31.82 -16.03
CA THR A 124 -11.71 31.88 -15.79
C THR A 124 -12.50 32.69 -16.82
N SER A 125 -13.70 32.20 -17.17
CA SER A 125 -14.95 33.01 -17.07
C SER A 125 -16.18 32.11 -17.05
N ALA A 126 -17.21 32.54 -16.32
CA ALA A 126 -18.38 31.74 -15.96
C ALA A 126 -19.66 32.12 -16.72
N ALA A 127 -20.64 31.22 -16.74
CA ALA A 127 -22.06 31.56 -16.65
C ALA A 127 -22.87 30.33 -16.18
N ALA A 128 -23.83 30.54 -15.28
CA ALA A 128 -24.70 29.50 -14.71
C ALA A 128 -26.06 29.42 -15.44
N THR A 129 -26.85 28.37 -15.18
CA THR A 129 -28.32 28.40 -14.93
C THR A 129 -28.78 27.03 -14.39
N GLY A 130 -29.79 26.99 -13.50
CA GLY A 130 -30.31 25.78 -12.82
C GLY A 130 -31.06 24.78 -13.72
N THR A 131 -31.61 23.66 -13.21
CA THR A 131 -32.76 23.61 -12.27
C THR A 131 -32.93 22.16 -11.72
N PRO A 132 -33.44 21.92 -10.49
CA PRO A 132 -33.48 20.57 -9.89
C PRO A 132 -34.70 19.71 -10.28
N VAL A 133 -34.49 18.39 -10.38
CA VAL A 133 -35.50 17.32 -10.61
C VAL A 133 -34.85 15.99 -10.21
N THR A 134 -35.49 14.98 -9.59
CA THR A 134 -36.67 14.92 -8.71
C THR A 134 -36.53 13.63 -7.87
N SER A 135 -37.09 13.61 -6.65
CA SER A 135 -37.06 12.43 -5.78
C SER A 135 -37.74 11.20 -6.40
N SER A 136 -37.12 10.03 -6.24
CA SER A 136 -37.83 8.74 -6.24
C SER A 136 -37.37 7.90 -5.04
N LYS A 137 -38.25 7.84 -4.05
CA LYS A 137 -38.20 6.99 -2.85
C LYS A 137 -38.90 5.65 -3.16
N SER A 138 -38.80 4.67 -2.25
CA SER A 138 -39.47 3.33 -2.23
C SER A 138 -38.56 2.19 -2.71
N VAL A 139 -38.53 0.98 -2.10
CA VAL A 139 -39.22 0.44 -0.89
C VAL A 139 -38.37 -0.69 -0.24
N ALA A 140 -38.79 -1.13 0.95
CA ALA A 140 -38.31 -2.31 1.68
C ALA A 140 -38.63 -3.66 0.92
N ALA A 141 -38.29 -4.87 1.37
CA ALA A 141 -38.06 -5.36 2.73
C ALA A 141 -37.38 -6.75 2.83
N SER A 142 -36.92 -7.06 4.05
CA SER A 142 -36.98 -8.35 4.78
C SER A 142 -36.30 -9.65 4.29
N GLY A 143 -35.58 -10.27 5.24
CA GLY A 143 -35.32 -11.71 5.33
C GLY A 143 -33.83 -12.11 5.18
N THR A 144 -33.25 -13.03 5.96
CA THR A 144 -33.74 -13.80 7.12
C THR A 144 -32.53 -14.26 7.95
N SER A 145 -32.68 -14.40 9.27
CA SER A 145 -31.65 -14.91 10.19
C SER A 145 -31.27 -16.37 9.92
N ALA A 146 -29.98 -16.71 10.09
CA ALA A 146 -29.57 -18.08 10.43
C ALA A 146 -28.38 -18.03 11.41
N VAL A 147 -28.66 -18.29 12.68
CA VAL A 147 -27.65 -18.47 13.73
C VAL A 147 -27.38 -19.96 13.86
N VAL A 148 -26.13 -20.41 13.67
CA VAL A 148 -25.75 -21.82 13.90
C VAL A 148 -24.44 -21.89 14.70
N SER A 149 -24.52 -22.57 15.85
CA SER A 149 -23.46 -22.90 16.81
C SER A 149 -24.07 -23.84 17.88
N PRO A 150 -23.29 -24.49 18.77
CA PRO A 150 -21.86 -24.79 18.70
C PRO A 150 -21.71 -26.23 18.13
N PRO A 151 -21.31 -27.35 18.81
CA PRO A 151 -20.72 -27.57 20.14
C PRO A 151 -19.17 -27.44 20.13
N ALA A 152 -18.46 -28.12 21.04
CA ALA A 152 -17.02 -28.33 21.07
C ALA A 152 -16.71 -29.78 21.50
N THR A 153 -15.53 -30.30 21.16
CA THR A 153 -14.89 -31.43 21.86
C THR A 153 -13.40 -31.16 22.00
N SER A 154 -12.92 -31.20 23.24
CA SER A 154 -11.50 -31.18 23.58
C SER A 154 -10.86 -32.52 23.25
N ASP A 155 -9.58 -32.51 22.89
CA ASP A 155 -8.66 -33.56 23.29
C ASP A 155 -7.26 -32.98 23.54
N VAL A 156 -6.50 -33.69 24.38
CA VAL A 156 -5.27 -33.26 25.07
C VAL A 156 -4.04 -34.02 24.57
N ALA A 157 -2.87 -33.62 25.08
CA ALA A 157 -1.56 -34.30 24.97
C ALA A 157 -0.84 -34.09 23.60
N GLU A 158 0.49 -34.09 23.50
CA GLU A 158 1.56 -34.07 24.52
C GLU A 158 2.78 -33.33 23.93
N GLY A 159 3.72 -32.88 24.76
CA GLY A 159 4.83 -32.04 24.29
C GLY A 159 6.04 -32.81 23.76
N THR A 160 6.84 -32.14 22.92
CA THR A 160 8.28 -32.38 22.87
C THR A 160 9.03 -31.06 22.69
N ALA A 161 9.93 -30.74 23.61
CA ALA A 161 10.88 -29.65 23.41
C ALA A 161 11.87 -30.02 22.30
N ASN A 162 12.13 -29.11 21.35
CA ASN A 162 13.32 -29.26 20.50
C ASN A 162 13.99 -27.92 20.14
N LYS A 163 14.94 -27.58 21.00
CA LYS A 163 16.32 -27.21 20.63
C LYS A 163 16.48 -26.10 19.58
N LEU A 164 16.42 -24.88 20.12
CA LEU A 164 17.09 -23.68 19.65
C LEU A 164 18.47 -23.99 18.99
N GLN A 165 18.55 -23.90 17.66
CA GLN A 165 19.81 -23.91 16.90
C GLN A 165 20.13 -22.49 16.42
N ILE A 166 20.62 -21.66 17.34
CA ILE A 166 21.29 -20.41 16.96
C ILE A 166 22.64 -20.80 16.35
N SER A 167 22.64 -20.94 15.03
CA SER A 167 23.82 -20.89 14.18
C SER A 167 23.65 -19.61 13.34
N GLY A 168 24.42 -18.55 13.55
CA GLY A 168 25.87 -18.59 13.69
C GLY A 168 26.54 -18.23 12.36
N LEU A 169 26.04 -17.19 11.66
CA LEU A 169 26.75 -16.56 10.55
C LEU A 169 27.22 -15.16 10.96
N ALA A 170 28.50 -14.89 10.67
CA ALA A 170 29.23 -13.77 11.21
C ALA A 170 28.89 -12.44 10.51
N MET A 171 28.92 -11.34 11.28
CA MET A 171 29.06 -10.01 10.71
C MET A 171 30.47 -9.85 10.10
N ALA A 172 30.53 -9.72 8.77
CA ALA A 172 31.74 -9.33 8.08
C ALA A 172 31.93 -7.80 8.21
N LEU A 173 32.69 -7.39 9.23
CA LEU A 173 33.20 -6.02 9.38
C LEU A 173 34.23 -5.73 8.26
N VAL A 174 33.78 -5.13 7.15
CA VAL A 174 34.68 -4.54 6.16
C VAL A 174 35.14 -3.17 6.67
N ALA A 175 36.29 -3.15 7.31
CA ALA A 175 37.02 -1.93 7.60
C ALA A 175 37.71 -1.42 6.32
N GLY A 176 37.05 -0.50 5.61
CA GLY A 176 37.63 0.24 4.49
C GLY A 176 38.31 1.53 4.97
N ALA A 177 39.58 1.44 5.35
CA ALA A 177 40.35 2.61 5.77
C ALA A 177 40.95 3.37 4.57
N GLY A 178 40.84 4.70 4.62
CA GLY A 178 41.70 5.62 3.87
C GLY A 178 41.20 6.07 2.50
N TYR A 179 40.92 7.36 2.38
CA TYR A 179 41.77 8.22 1.54
C TYR A 179 41.74 9.66 2.08
N PHE A 180 42.89 10.10 2.58
CA PHE A 180 43.15 11.48 3.01
C PHE A 180 44.36 11.94 2.20
N ALA A 181 44.16 12.69 1.11
CA ALA A 181 45.22 13.36 0.37
C ALA A 181 44.67 14.42 -0.59
N LEU A 182 45.18 15.65 -0.44
CA LEU A 182 45.07 16.81 -1.33
C LEU A 182 43.68 17.48 -1.41
#